data_AF-A0AAD9ZRP0-F1
#
_entry.id   AF-A0AAD9ZRP0-F1
#
_cell.length_a   1.000
_cell.length_b   1.000
_cell.length_c   1.000
_cell.angle_alpha   90.00
_cell.angle_beta   90.00
_cell.angle_gamma   90.00
#
_symmetry.space_group_name_H-M   'P 1'
#
loop_
_entity.id
_entity.type
_entity.pdbx_description
1 polymer ?
#
loop_
_entity_poly.entity_id
_entity_poly.type
_entity_poly.pdbx_seq_one_letter_code
_entity_poly.pdbx_strand_id
1 'polypeptide(L)'
;MAVCEIGPMFLKAANCEDEVKDKHFIANLLTDSIREIGPQNVVHIITDNGANCKAARLLVEAKFPHIFWTPCVVHTFNLALKNICSPLAHPKYNDVMEVCGWIPKRFKEIKQALQQMVISERWDMYMEDDVEKAGTVKEKLSNELFWLDINYILDFIAPIYEMLRITDTDTPFLHLVYEWWDSMIEKVNIVIFRKEQRQLHDASRFFDVVHGILVDRWTKSSTSLHCLTHSLNPSKQWLQEVPVRVPPHQDFEITKERKICLERYFPNDMEIRQVNVEYANFSMFLGDFGGSDSMNDR
;
A
#
# COMPACT_ATOMS: atom_id res chain seq x y z
N MET A 1 -2.77 17.02 -8.64
CA MET A 1 -3.01 16.24 -9.87
C MET A 1 -4.47 15.85 -9.86
N ALA A 2 -5.14 15.87 -11.00
CA ALA A 2 -6.48 15.33 -11.20
C ALA A 2 -6.42 14.25 -12.28
N VAL A 3 -7.40 13.36 -12.31
CA VAL A 3 -7.50 12.31 -13.34
C VAL A 3 -8.72 12.61 -14.19
N CYS A 4 -8.56 12.62 -15.51
CA CYS A 4 -9.66 12.67 -16.49
C CYS A 4 -9.54 11.50 -17.49
N GLU A 5 -10.46 11.42 -18.45
CA GLU A 5 -10.51 10.34 -19.46
C GLU A 5 -9.20 10.18 -20.26
N ILE A 6 -8.42 11.25 -20.41
CA ILE A 6 -7.18 11.26 -21.19
C ILE A 6 -5.95 10.90 -20.32
N GLY A 7 -6.15 10.78 -19.00
CA GLY A 7 -5.11 10.43 -18.03
C GLY A 7 -4.94 11.49 -16.94
N PRO A 8 -3.85 11.39 -16.16
CA PRO A 8 -3.56 12.36 -15.13
C PRO A 8 -3.17 13.71 -15.72
N MET A 9 -3.66 14.75 -15.07
CA MET A 9 -3.42 16.15 -15.41
C MET A 9 -2.87 16.87 -14.18
N PHE A 10 -1.77 17.57 -14.39
CA PHE A 10 -1.29 18.52 -13.41
C PHE A 10 -2.19 19.76 -13.43
N LEU A 11 -2.79 20.10 -12.27
CA LEU A 11 -3.66 21.27 -12.15
C LEU A 11 -2.90 22.50 -11.64
N LYS A 12 -2.17 22.34 -10.54
CA LYS A 12 -1.60 23.47 -9.81
C LYS A 12 -0.44 23.01 -8.91
N ALA A 13 0.53 23.89 -8.74
CA ALA A 13 1.47 23.90 -7.63
C ALA A 13 1.37 25.24 -6.90
N ALA A 14 1.60 25.22 -5.60
CA ALA A 14 1.70 26.42 -4.78
C ALA A 14 3.09 26.45 -4.14
N ASN A 15 3.77 27.60 -4.23
CA ASN A 15 4.94 27.80 -3.39
C ASN A 15 4.45 27.95 -1.94
N CYS A 16 4.98 27.11 -1.05
CA CYS A 16 4.65 27.09 0.38
C CYS A 16 5.92 27.30 1.22
N GLU A 17 6.93 27.97 0.66
CA GLU A 17 8.10 28.45 1.37
C GLU A 17 7.69 29.47 2.44
N ASP A 18 8.34 29.43 3.60
CA ASP A 18 8.04 30.23 4.80
C ASP A 18 6.64 30.07 5.42
N GLU A 19 5.77 29.24 4.84
CA GLU A 19 4.44 28.97 5.35
C GLU A 19 4.41 27.81 6.36
N VAL A 20 3.64 27.99 7.44
CA VAL A 20 3.35 26.90 8.38
C VAL A 20 2.26 26.03 7.76
N LYS A 21 2.64 24.83 7.33
CA LYS A 21 1.76 23.82 6.69
C LYS A 21 0.85 23.13 7.71
N ASP A 22 0.10 23.90 8.47
CA ASP A 22 -0.88 23.38 9.43
C ASP A 22 -2.14 22.85 8.71
N LYS A 23 -3.08 22.31 9.51
CA LYS A 23 -4.32 21.75 8.99
C LYS A 23 -5.20 22.77 8.26
N HIS A 24 -5.16 24.05 8.66
CA HIS A 24 -5.99 25.11 8.08
C HIS A 24 -5.43 25.54 6.74
N PHE A 25 -4.11 25.73 6.66
CA PHE A 25 -3.41 26.03 5.42
C PHE A 25 -3.68 24.98 4.35
N ILE A 26 -3.49 23.70 4.69
CA ILE A 26 -3.73 22.58 3.76
C ILE A 26 -5.21 22.53 3.36
N ALA A 27 -6.14 22.65 4.31
CA ALA A 27 -7.58 22.61 4.02
C ALA A 27 -8.02 23.76 3.12
N ASN A 28 -7.44 24.96 3.28
CA ASN A 28 -7.76 26.12 2.44
C ASN A 28 -7.29 25.90 1.01
N LEU A 29 -6.04 25.46 0.80
CA LEU A 29 -5.53 25.16 -0.55
C LEU A 29 -6.38 24.11 -1.27
N LEU A 30 -6.78 23.05 -0.57
CA LEU A 30 -7.67 22.03 -1.11
C LEU A 30 -9.06 22.60 -1.41
N THR A 31 -9.64 23.38 -0.49
CA THR A 31 -10.95 24.02 -0.67
C THR A 31 -10.97 24.93 -1.89
N ASP A 32 -9.93 25.75 -2.08
CA ASP A 32 -9.84 26.68 -3.19
C ASP A 32 -9.72 25.92 -4.52
N SER A 33 -8.92 24.85 -4.55
CA SER A 33 -8.81 23.98 -5.73
C SER A 33 -10.13 23.31 -6.07
N ILE A 34 -10.88 22.80 -5.08
CA ILE A 34 -12.20 22.20 -5.28
C ILE A 34 -13.19 23.23 -5.85
N ARG A 35 -13.17 24.47 -5.35
CA ARG A 35 -14.05 25.54 -5.82
C ARG A 35 -13.73 25.97 -7.25
N GLU A 36 -12.45 26.02 -7.59
CA GLU A 36 -11.97 26.35 -8.94
C GLU A 36 -12.41 25.29 -9.96
N ILE A 37 -12.31 24.00 -9.61
CA ILE A 37 -12.74 22.87 -10.45
C ILE A 37 -14.29 22.75 -10.50
N GLY A 38 -14.96 23.17 -9.43
CA GLY A 38 -16.37 22.90 -9.18
C GLY A 38 -16.52 21.66 -8.29
N PRO A 39 -17.15 21.75 -7.10
CA PRO A 39 -17.28 20.62 -6.17
C PRO A 39 -17.96 19.39 -6.77
N GLN A 40 -18.87 19.57 -7.71
CA GLN A 40 -19.57 18.49 -8.42
C GLN A 40 -18.67 17.67 -9.35
N ASN A 41 -17.52 18.21 -9.74
CA ASN A 41 -16.56 17.57 -10.63
C ASN A 41 -15.43 16.87 -9.86
N VAL A 42 -15.45 16.91 -8.53
CA VAL A 42 -14.44 16.29 -7.67
C VAL A 42 -15.08 15.15 -6.90
N VAL A 43 -14.58 13.93 -7.11
CA VAL A 43 -15.12 12.72 -6.45
C VAL A 43 -14.26 12.28 -5.26
N HIS A 44 -12.95 12.52 -5.35
CA HIS A 44 -11.97 11.91 -4.45
C HIS A 44 -10.73 12.80 -4.29
N ILE A 45 -10.26 12.94 -3.06
CA ILE A 45 -9.02 13.61 -2.69
C ILE A 45 -8.09 12.60 -2.02
N ILE A 46 -6.84 12.60 -2.44
CA ILE A 46 -5.79 11.75 -1.88
C ILE A 46 -4.67 12.65 -1.34
N THR A 47 -4.30 12.47 -0.08
CA THR A 47 -3.13 13.14 0.51
C THR A 47 -2.29 12.16 1.31
N ASP A 48 -1.12 12.58 1.82
CA ASP A 48 -0.35 11.74 2.72
C ASP A 48 -1.09 11.45 4.06
N ASN A 49 -0.50 10.56 4.85
CA ASN A 49 -1.06 10.08 6.12
C ASN A 49 -0.61 10.94 7.34
N GLY A 50 -0.03 12.12 7.09
CA GLY A 50 0.48 13.04 8.09
C GLY A 50 -0.62 13.64 8.96
N ALA A 51 -0.27 14.04 10.18
CA ALA A 51 -1.23 14.55 11.17
C ALA A 51 -2.00 15.79 10.66
N ASN A 52 -1.30 16.73 10.02
CA ASN A 52 -1.93 17.94 9.47
C ASN A 52 -2.86 17.60 8.29
N CYS A 53 -2.48 16.65 7.42
CA CYS A 53 -3.32 16.18 6.32
C CYS A 53 -4.59 15.49 6.82
N LYS A 54 -4.48 14.64 7.86
CA LYS A 54 -5.64 14.02 8.52
C LYS A 54 -6.58 15.04 9.16
N ALA A 55 -6.03 16.07 9.77
CA ALA A 55 -6.85 17.11 10.38
C ALA A 55 -7.48 18.03 9.31
N ALA A 56 -6.75 18.33 8.22
CA ALA A 56 -7.25 19.08 7.09
C ALA A 56 -8.39 18.34 6.37
N ARG A 57 -8.27 17.01 6.22
CA ARG A 57 -9.33 16.14 5.71
C ARG A 57 -10.67 16.43 6.39
N LEU A 58 -10.70 16.40 7.72
CA LEU A 58 -11.95 16.58 8.47
C LEU A 58 -12.61 17.94 8.15
N LEU A 59 -11.81 18.98 7.95
CA LEU A 59 -12.29 20.30 7.56
C LEU A 59 -12.86 20.32 6.14
N VAL A 60 -12.23 19.61 5.20
CA VAL A 60 -12.67 19.54 3.80
C VAL A 60 -13.92 18.66 3.66
N GLU A 61 -13.96 17.48 4.30
CA GLU A 61 -15.13 16.60 4.29
C GLU A 61 -16.36 17.26 4.93
N ALA A 62 -16.17 18.09 5.96
CA ALA A 62 -17.27 18.86 6.54
C ALA A 62 -17.86 19.91 5.58
N LYS A 63 -17.03 20.48 4.69
CA LYS A 63 -17.47 21.45 3.67
C LYS A 63 -18.07 20.78 2.43
N PHE A 64 -17.56 19.61 2.06
CA PHE A 64 -17.96 18.88 0.86
C PHE A 64 -18.24 17.40 1.21
N PRO A 65 -19.41 17.10 1.81
CA PRO A 65 -19.71 15.76 2.33
C PRO A 65 -19.69 14.67 1.26
N HIS A 66 -19.98 14.98 -0.01
CA HIS A 66 -19.99 14.02 -1.11
C HIS A 66 -18.58 13.63 -1.61
N ILE A 67 -17.55 14.44 -1.31
CA ILE A 67 -16.18 14.18 -1.77
C ILE A 67 -15.49 13.22 -0.80
N PHE A 68 -15.00 12.10 -1.32
CA PHE A 68 -14.22 11.16 -0.52
C PHE A 68 -12.81 11.68 -0.27
N TRP A 69 -12.26 11.33 0.89
CA TRP A 69 -10.83 11.45 1.13
C TRP A 69 -10.25 10.09 1.51
N THR A 70 -9.05 9.78 0.99
CA THR A 70 -8.27 8.63 1.44
C THR A 70 -6.81 9.03 1.66
N PRO A 71 -6.09 8.35 2.57
CA PRO A 71 -4.65 8.51 2.63
C PRO A 71 -4.02 7.83 1.41
N CYS A 72 -2.85 8.32 1.03
CA CYS A 72 -2.07 7.78 -0.07
C CYS A 72 -1.63 6.34 0.22
N VAL A 73 -1.99 5.42 -0.69
CA VAL A 73 -1.64 4.00 -0.62
C VAL A 73 -0.12 3.78 -0.58
N VAL A 74 0.63 4.51 -1.42
CA VAL A 74 2.10 4.48 -1.45
C VAL A 74 2.68 4.85 -0.08
N HIS A 75 2.16 5.91 0.53
CA HIS A 75 2.60 6.33 1.86
C HIS A 75 2.23 5.29 2.93
N THR A 76 1.07 4.65 2.82
CA THR A 76 0.66 3.55 3.72
C THR A 76 1.61 2.36 3.63
N PHE A 77 1.99 1.91 2.42
CA PHE A 77 2.97 0.84 2.23
C PHE A 77 4.36 1.21 2.72
N ASN A 78 4.79 2.44 2.46
CA ASN A 78 6.06 2.94 2.99
C ASN A 78 6.08 2.84 4.53
N LEU A 79 5.03 3.32 5.21
CA LEU A 79 4.90 3.20 6.67
C LEU A 79 4.79 1.75 7.17
N ALA A 80 4.19 0.85 6.39
CA ALA A 80 4.14 -0.57 6.71
C ALA A 80 5.54 -1.19 6.67
N LEU A 81 6.28 -0.99 5.57
CA LEU A 81 7.69 -1.38 5.46
C LEU A 81 8.52 -0.79 6.60
N LYS A 82 8.25 0.47 6.97
CA LYS A 82 8.97 1.12 8.08
C LYS A 82 8.80 0.40 9.41
N ASN A 83 7.58 -0.01 9.71
CA ASN A 83 7.27 -0.70 10.94
C ASN A 83 7.82 -2.13 10.93
N ILE A 84 7.69 -2.84 9.80
CA ILE A 84 8.14 -4.23 9.65
C ILE A 84 9.67 -4.33 9.74
N CYS A 85 10.39 -3.37 9.15
CA CYS A 85 11.85 -3.31 9.22
C CYS A 85 12.39 -2.61 10.49
N SER A 86 11.53 -2.33 11.47
CA SER A 86 11.97 -1.76 12.74
C SER A 86 12.61 -2.84 13.64
N PRO A 87 13.72 -2.53 14.36
CA PRO A 87 14.30 -3.37 15.42
C PRO A 87 13.28 -4.04 16.35
N LEU A 88 12.24 -3.29 16.73
CA LEU A 88 11.20 -3.74 17.67
C LEU A 88 10.32 -4.85 17.09
N ALA A 89 10.12 -4.86 15.77
CA ALA A 89 9.39 -5.92 15.10
C ALA A 89 10.26 -7.18 14.94
N HIS A 90 11.59 -7.07 15.13
CA HIS A 90 12.52 -8.13 14.80
C HIS A 90 13.70 -8.35 15.77
N PRO A 91 13.48 -8.77 17.03
CA PRO A 91 14.59 -9.00 17.98
C PRO A 91 15.68 -9.96 17.45
N LYS A 92 15.30 -10.94 16.62
CA LYS A 92 16.21 -11.95 16.04
C LYS A 92 17.05 -11.45 14.84
N TYR A 93 16.61 -10.45 14.09
CA TYR A 93 17.33 -9.90 12.92
C TYR A 93 17.59 -8.40 13.11
N ASN A 94 17.63 -7.96 14.37
CA ASN A 94 17.88 -6.57 14.74
C ASN A 94 19.23 -6.12 14.19
N ASP A 95 20.23 -6.99 14.27
CA ASP A 95 21.55 -6.83 13.70
C ASP A 95 21.54 -6.63 12.18
N VAL A 96 20.67 -7.31 11.43
CA VAL A 96 20.53 -7.10 9.98
C VAL A 96 19.86 -5.75 9.69
N MET A 97 18.81 -5.40 10.43
CA MET A 97 18.11 -4.13 10.25
C MET A 97 18.96 -2.93 10.68
N GLU A 98 19.81 -3.07 11.70
CA GLU A 98 20.78 -2.06 12.14
C GLU A 98 21.88 -1.83 11.10
N VAL A 99 22.44 -2.92 10.53
CA VAL A 99 23.54 -2.84 9.54
C VAL A 99 23.05 -2.36 8.17
N CYS A 100 21.94 -2.90 7.68
CA CYS A 100 21.47 -2.63 6.31
C CYS A 100 20.52 -1.43 6.22
N GLY A 101 19.91 -1.01 7.33
CA GLY A 101 18.90 0.05 7.35
C GLY A 101 17.83 -0.15 6.27
N TRP A 102 17.56 0.91 5.49
CA TRP A 102 16.54 0.92 4.42
C TRP A 102 17.05 0.39 3.07
N ILE A 103 18.30 -0.05 2.98
CA ILE A 103 18.94 -0.41 1.72
C ILE A 103 19.38 -1.87 1.61
N PRO A 104 18.66 -2.87 2.19
CA PRO A 104 19.11 -4.27 2.15
C PRO A 104 19.31 -4.78 0.72
N LYS A 105 18.52 -4.28 -0.24
CA LYS A 105 18.67 -4.63 -1.66
C LYS A 105 20.01 -4.12 -2.21
N ARG A 106 20.30 -2.83 -2.02
CA ARG A 106 21.54 -2.23 -2.50
C ARG A 106 22.75 -2.85 -1.80
N PHE A 107 22.63 -3.11 -0.50
CA PHE A 107 23.66 -3.75 0.30
C PHE A 107 23.98 -5.17 -0.22
N LYS A 108 22.96 -5.94 -0.61
CA LYS A 108 23.12 -7.25 -1.26
C LYS A 108 23.80 -7.14 -2.63
N GLU A 109 23.44 -6.15 -3.46
CA GLU A 109 24.05 -5.95 -4.79
C GLU A 109 25.56 -5.73 -4.71
N ILE A 110 26.05 -5.10 -3.63
CA ILE A 110 27.48 -4.84 -3.43
C ILE A 110 28.18 -5.90 -2.56
N LYS A 111 27.52 -7.04 -2.24
CA LYS A 111 28.08 -8.11 -1.39
C LYS A 111 29.51 -8.48 -1.78
N GLN A 112 29.74 -8.77 -3.07
CA GLN A 112 31.06 -9.20 -3.55
C GLN A 112 32.13 -8.12 -3.34
N ALA A 113 31.80 -6.85 -3.62
CA ALA A 113 32.73 -5.75 -3.42
C ALA A 113 33.05 -5.55 -1.92
N LEU A 114 32.05 -5.66 -1.05
CA LEU A 114 32.23 -5.58 0.40
C LEU A 114 33.09 -6.73 0.96
N GLN A 115 32.88 -7.95 0.47
CA GLN A 115 33.70 -9.11 0.85
C GLN A 115 35.15 -8.94 0.38
N GLN A 116 35.36 -8.47 -0.85
CA GLN A 116 36.72 -8.20 -1.37
C GLN A 116 37.42 -7.10 -0.58
N MET A 117 36.69 -6.06 -0.15
CA MET A 117 37.23 -4.98 0.67
C MET A 117 37.86 -5.51 1.96
N VAL A 118 37.13 -6.34 2.73
CA VAL A 118 37.60 -6.86 4.04
C VAL A 118 38.63 -7.99 3.96
N ILE A 119 38.78 -8.60 2.78
CA ILE A 119 39.81 -9.60 2.48
C ILE A 119 41.12 -8.94 2.02
N SER A 120 41.06 -7.71 1.48
CA SER A 120 42.25 -7.04 0.97
C SER A 120 43.27 -6.70 2.07
N GLU A 121 44.56 -6.78 1.74
CA GLU A 121 45.66 -6.38 2.65
C GLU A 121 45.56 -4.90 3.09
N ARG A 122 44.88 -4.07 2.29
CA ARG A 122 44.63 -2.65 2.62
C ARG A 122 43.63 -2.47 3.76
N TRP A 123 42.83 -3.50 4.08
CA TRP A 123 41.91 -3.46 5.22
C TRP A 123 42.67 -3.40 6.54
N ASP A 124 43.84 -4.03 6.62
CA ASP A 124 44.64 -4.06 7.84
C ASP A 124 45.10 -2.65 8.24
N MET A 125 45.28 -1.74 7.27
CA MET A 125 45.57 -0.33 7.52
C MET A 125 44.40 0.41 8.20
N TYR A 126 43.16 0.01 7.93
CA TYR A 126 41.96 0.58 8.58
C TYR A 126 41.69 0.00 9.97
N MET A 127 42.22 -1.19 10.28
CA MET A 127 42.06 -1.78 11.60
C MET A 127 42.82 -1.00 12.69
N GLU A 128 43.85 -0.23 12.34
CA GLU A 128 44.65 0.52 13.31
C GLU A 128 43.85 1.62 14.04
N ASP A 129 42.81 2.17 13.40
CA ASP A 129 41.97 3.23 13.98
C ASP A 129 40.97 2.70 15.03
N ASP A 130 40.34 1.56 14.75
CA ASP A 130 39.33 0.91 15.61
C ASP A 130 39.29 -0.60 15.34
N VAL A 131 40.22 -1.32 15.99
CA VAL A 131 40.45 -2.76 15.79
C VAL A 131 39.19 -3.59 16.07
N GLU A 132 38.45 -3.25 17.13
CA GLU A 132 37.27 -3.99 17.57
C GLU A 132 36.13 -3.87 16.55
N LYS A 133 35.86 -2.64 16.10
CA LYS A 133 34.81 -2.38 15.12
C LYS A 133 35.16 -2.95 13.75
N ALA A 134 36.40 -2.79 13.31
CA ALA A 134 36.86 -3.34 12.04
C ALA A 134 36.82 -4.88 12.04
N GLY A 135 37.15 -5.51 13.17
CA GLY A 135 37.00 -6.94 13.39
C GLY A 135 35.54 -7.40 13.25
N THR A 136 34.61 -6.69 13.89
CA THR A 136 33.18 -6.99 13.83
C THR A 136 32.62 -6.84 12.41
N VAL A 137 33.02 -5.79 11.68
CA VAL A 137 32.62 -5.59 10.28
C VAL A 137 33.11 -6.73 9.39
N LYS A 138 34.38 -7.13 9.54
CA LYS A 138 34.96 -8.24 8.79
C LYS A 138 34.25 -9.55 9.07
N GLU A 139 34.02 -9.88 10.34
CA GLU A 139 33.27 -11.07 10.75
C GLU A 139 31.86 -11.08 10.11
N LYS A 140 31.14 -9.95 10.21
CA LYS A 140 29.77 -9.83 9.70
C LYS A 140 29.69 -10.00 8.18
N LEU A 141 30.56 -9.31 7.43
CA LEU A 141 30.58 -9.36 5.97
C LEU A 141 31.04 -10.72 5.42
N SER A 142 31.86 -11.45 6.16
CA SER A 142 32.27 -12.82 5.82
C SER A 142 31.26 -13.90 6.26
N ASN A 143 30.28 -13.58 7.09
CA ASN A 143 29.31 -14.54 7.61
C ASN A 143 28.20 -14.85 6.59
N GLU A 144 28.18 -16.07 6.06
CA GLU A 144 27.14 -16.49 5.10
C GLU A 144 25.73 -16.60 5.70
N LEU A 145 25.59 -16.89 7.00
CA LEU A 145 24.28 -16.88 7.66
C LEU A 145 23.68 -15.46 7.69
N PHE A 146 24.50 -14.44 7.91
CA PHE A 146 24.07 -13.04 7.84
C PHE A 146 23.51 -12.69 6.45
N TRP A 147 24.16 -13.14 5.38
CA TRP A 147 23.66 -12.94 4.02
C TRP A 147 22.38 -13.74 3.73
N LEU A 148 22.23 -14.94 4.32
CA LEU A 148 20.97 -15.70 4.25
C LEU A 148 19.82 -15.00 4.96
N ASP A 149 20.09 -14.27 6.03
CA ASP A 149 19.08 -13.47 6.73
C ASP A 149 18.71 -12.21 5.93
N ILE A 150 19.68 -11.55 5.27
CA ILE A 150 19.38 -10.48 4.29
C ILE A 150 18.50 -10.99 3.16
N ASN A 151 18.82 -12.16 2.60
CA ASN A 151 18.00 -12.77 1.53
C ASN A 151 16.57 -13.01 2.02
N TYR A 152 16.43 -13.60 3.20
CA TYR A 152 15.11 -13.84 3.78
C TYR A 152 14.31 -12.54 3.96
N ILE A 153 14.93 -11.49 4.49
CA ILE A 153 14.29 -10.18 4.63
C ILE A 153 13.83 -9.65 3.28
N LEU A 154 14.69 -9.69 2.27
CA LEU A 154 14.34 -9.26 0.92
C LEU A 154 13.18 -10.06 0.32
N ASP A 155 13.16 -11.37 0.55
CA ASP A 155 12.13 -12.25 -0.01
C ASP A 155 10.74 -11.92 0.56
N PHE A 156 10.61 -11.68 1.88
CA PHE A 156 9.29 -11.40 2.46
C PHE A 156 8.87 -9.93 2.33
N ILE A 157 9.80 -8.97 2.17
CA ILE A 157 9.42 -7.57 1.87
C ILE A 157 9.12 -7.36 0.38
N ALA A 158 9.58 -8.25 -0.50
CA ALA A 158 9.41 -8.11 -1.95
C ALA A 158 7.94 -7.91 -2.38
N PRO A 159 6.94 -8.67 -1.86
CA PRO A 159 5.54 -8.45 -2.20
C PRO A 159 5.04 -7.06 -1.78
N ILE A 160 5.48 -6.55 -0.63
CA ILE A 160 5.10 -5.22 -0.13
C ILE A 160 5.75 -4.12 -0.99
N TYR A 161 7.01 -4.32 -1.38
CA TYR A 161 7.72 -3.38 -2.23
C TYR A 161 7.19 -3.37 -3.68
N GLU A 162 6.78 -4.53 -4.20
CA GLU A 162 6.08 -4.64 -5.49
C GLU A 162 4.79 -3.83 -5.47
N MET A 163 3.99 -3.96 -4.41
CA MET A 163 2.79 -3.16 -4.18
C MET A 163 3.06 -1.65 -4.18
N LEU A 164 4.09 -1.23 -3.45
CA LEU A 164 4.51 0.17 -3.44
C LEU A 164 4.83 0.67 -4.86
N ARG A 165 5.56 -0.13 -5.65
CA ARG A 165 5.95 0.25 -7.01
C ARG A 165 4.78 0.35 -7.99
N ILE A 166 3.85 -0.60 -7.97
CA ILE A 166 2.72 -0.59 -8.91
C ILE A 166 1.70 0.49 -8.56
N THR A 167 1.59 0.84 -7.27
CA THR A 167 0.71 1.94 -6.80
C THR A 167 1.35 3.32 -6.91
N ASP A 168 2.67 3.41 -7.13
CA ASP A 168 3.37 4.66 -7.41
C ASP A 168 3.49 4.91 -8.92
N THR A 169 2.36 4.76 -9.61
CA THR A 169 2.24 5.04 -11.05
C THR A 169 1.04 5.93 -11.33
N ASP A 170 1.02 6.51 -12.51
CA ASP A 170 -0.06 7.33 -13.04
C ASP A 170 -1.25 6.51 -13.58
N THR A 171 -1.20 5.19 -13.43
CA THR A 171 -2.23 4.25 -13.91
C THR A 171 -3.44 4.22 -12.95
N PRO A 172 -4.69 4.19 -13.43
CA PRO A 172 -5.84 4.00 -12.56
C PRO A 172 -5.87 2.59 -11.94
N PHE A 173 -5.65 2.48 -10.63
CA PHE A 173 -5.59 1.17 -9.93
C PHE A 173 -6.46 1.05 -8.68
N LEU A 174 -7.28 2.05 -8.32
CA LEU A 174 -8.02 2.05 -7.05
C LEU A 174 -8.89 0.80 -6.84
N HIS A 175 -9.47 0.28 -7.92
CA HIS A 175 -10.27 -0.95 -7.95
C HIS A 175 -9.48 -2.25 -7.69
N LEU A 176 -8.14 -2.21 -7.86
CA LEU A 176 -7.24 -3.35 -7.65
C LEU A 176 -6.62 -3.37 -6.25
N VAL A 177 -6.51 -2.20 -5.60
CA VAL A 177 -5.82 -2.04 -4.30
C VAL A 177 -6.28 -3.05 -3.25
N TYR A 178 -7.59 -3.32 -3.18
CA TYR A 178 -8.16 -4.28 -2.21
C TYR A 178 -7.63 -5.70 -2.46
N GLU A 179 -7.79 -6.22 -3.68
CA GLU A 179 -7.35 -7.57 -4.04
C GLU A 179 -5.84 -7.71 -3.93
N TRP A 180 -5.11 -6.70 -4.44
CA TRP A 180 -3.68 -6.66 -4.34
C TRP A 180 -3.16 -6.68 -2.90
N TRP A 181 -3.89 -6.08 -1.95
CA TRP A 181 -3.54 -6.12 -0.54
C TRP A 181 -3.63 -7.54 0.03
N ASP A 182 -4.73 -8.25 -0.25
CA ASP A 182 -4.92 -9.64 0.18
C ASP A 182 -3.90 -10.58 -0.46
N SER A 183 -3.70 -10.46 -1.78
CA SER A 183 -2.65 -11.17 -2.54
C SER A 183 -1.25 -10.92 -1.96
N MET A 184 -0.95 -9.68 -1.56
CA MET A 184 0.33 -9.34 -0.96
C MET A 184 0.51 -10.00 0.40
N ILE A 185 -0.49 -9.96 1.29
CA ILE A 185 -0.43 -10.63 2.59
C ILE A 185 -0.18 -12.13 2.43
N GLU A 186 -0.83 -12.77 1.47
CA GLU A 186 -0.65 -14.19 1.18
C GLU A 186 0.76 -14.51 0.69
N LYS A 187 1.29 -13.71 -0.26
CA LYS A 187 2.69 -13.86 -0.71
C LYS A 187 3.68 -13.70 0.44
N VAL A 188 3.45 -12.74 1.34
CA VAL A 188 4.26 -12.55 2.56
C VAL A 188 4.17 -13.79 3.46
N ASN A 189 2.97 -14.30 3.68
CA ASN A 189 2.70 -15.51 4.48
C ASN A 189 3.50 -16.72 3.96
N ILE A 190 3.41 -16.99 2.65
CA ILE A 190 4.10 -18.11 2.00
C ILE A 190 5.62 -18.05 2.23
N VAL A 191 6.23 -16.87 2.08
CA VAL A 191 7.68 -16.70 2.26
C VAL A 191 8.09 -16.95 3.71
N ILE A 192 7.35 -16.38 4.66
CA ILE A 192 7.63 -16.52 6.10
C ILE A 192 7.52 -17.99 6.52
N PHE A 193 6.42 -18.65 6.20
CA PHE A 193 6.19 -20.03 6.59
C PHE A 193 7.19 -21.00 5.96
N ARG A 194 7.58 -20.76 4.70
CA ARG A 194 8.64 -21.53 4.04
C ARG A 194 9.96 -21.44 4.80
N LYS A 195 10.36 -20.25 5.24
CA LYS A 195 11.59 -20.07 6.03
C LYS A 195 11.50 -20.72 7.40
N GLU A 196 10.34 -20.64 8.04
CA GLU A 196 10.10 -21.26 9.35
C GLU A 196 9.89 -22.78 9.28
N GLN A 197 9.86 -23.37 8.06
CA GLN A 197 9.57 -24.78 7.82
C GLN A 197 8.23 -25.21 8.43
N ARG A 198 7.22 -24.34 8.31
CA ARG A 198 5.85 -24.53 8.83
C ARG A 198 4.87 -24.78 7.69
N GLN A 199 3.79 -25.48 8.01
CA GLN A 199 2.62 -25.59 7.12
C GLN A 199 1.77 -24.33 7.25
N LEU A 200 1.07 -23.91 6.18
CA LEU A 200 0.28 -22.66 6.15
C LEU A 200 -0.85 -22.58 7.20
N HIS A 201 -1.23 -23.70 7.81
CA HIS A 201 -2.22 -23.75 8.88
C HIS A 201 -1.62 -23.69 10.29
N ASP A 202 -0.29 -23.70 10.42
CA ASP A 202 0.39 -23.58 11.71
C ASP A 202 0.36 -22.14 12.20
N ALA A 203 0.55 -21.94 13.50
CA ALA A 203 0.77 -20.60 14.05
C ALA A 203 2.22 -20.13 13.80
N SER A 204 2.39 -18.86 13.43
CA SER A 204 3.70 -18.20 13.33
C SER A 204 3.66 -16.85 14.04
N ARG A 205 4.34 -16.75 15.18
CA ARG A 205 4.43 -15.50 15.95
C ARG A 205 5.03 -14.36 15.12
N PHE A 206 5.95 -14.67 14.21
CA PHE A 206 6.55 -13.65 13.35
C PHE A 206 5.55 -13.15 12.32
N PHE A 207 4.85 -14.08 11.64
CA PHE A 207 3.78 -13.69 10.74
C PHE A 207 2.69 -12.90 11.46
N ASP A 208 2.30 -13.28 12.68
CA ASP A 208 1.29 -12.54 13.45
C ASP A 208 1.66 -11.07 13.67
N VAL A 209 2.95 -10.78 13.93
CA VAL A 209 3.46 -9.40 14.07
C VAL A 209 3.40 -8.66 12.73
N VAL A 210 3.90 -9.27 11.65
CA VAL A 210 3.90 -8.66 10.31
C VAL A 210 2.48 -8.42 9.82
N HIS A 211 1.62 -9.43 9.91
CA HIS A 211 0.21 -9.38 9.58
C HIS A 211 -0.51 -8.32 10.41
N GLY A 212 -0.26 -8.26 11.72
CA GLY A 212 -0.80 -7.22 12.59
C GLY A 212 -0.44 -5.82 12.11
N ILE A 213 0.82 -5.58 11.74
CA ILE A 213 1.25 -4.29 11.17
C ILE A 213 0.54 -3.98 9.86
N LEU A 214 0.42 -4.96 8.95
CA LEU A 214 -0.27 -4.78 7.68
C LEU A 214 -1.75 -4.45 7.91
N VAL A 215 -2.48 -5.25 8.68
CA VAL A 215 -3.88 -5.00 9.02
C VAL A 215 -4.07 -3.64 9.69
N ASP A 216 -3.18 -3.25 10.60
CA ASP A 216 -3.20 -1.93 11.25
C ASP A 216 -3.05 -0.77 10.28
N ARG A 217 -2.35 -0.98 9.15
CA ARG A 217 -2.15 0.01 8.10
C ARG A 217 -3.31 0.01 7.12
N TRP A 218 -3.84 -1.16 6.79
CA TRP A 218 -5.04 -1.35 5.97
C TRP A 218 -6.26 -0.68 6.58
N THR A 219 -6.57 -0.99 7.84
CA THR A 219 -7.73 -0.46 8.57
C THR A 219 -7.74 1.07 8.67
N LYS A 220 -6.56 1.70 8.69
CA LYS A 220 -6.40 3.16 8.72
C LYS A 220 -6.49 3.82 7.34
N SER A 221 -6.49 3.03 6.26
CA SER A 221 -6.36 3.52 4.88
C SER A 221 -7.50 3.10 3.96
N SER A 222 -8.06 1.90 4.19
CA SER A 222 -9.22 1.38 3.49
C SER A 222 -10.44 2.25 3.80
N THR A 223 -11.26 2.44 2.79
CA THR A 223 -12.48 3.24 2.87
C THR A 223 -13.56 2.57 2.04
N SER A 224 -14.80 2.98 2.26
CA SER A 224 -15.93 2.50 1.47
C SER A 224 -15.78 2.75 -0.04
N LEU A 225 -15.01 3.77 -0.44
CA LEU A 225 -14.68 4.00 -1.85
C LEU A 225 -13.83 2.86 -2.44
N HIS A 226 -12.82 2.35 -1.72
CA HIS A 226 -12.03 1.21 -2.18
C HIS A 226 -12.92 -0.02 -2.41
N CYS A 227 -13.86 -0.26 -1.49
CA CYS A 227 -14.82 -1.37 -1.57
C CYS A 227 -15.79 -1.21 -2.75
N LEU A 228 -16.29 0.01 -3.00
CA LEU A 228 -17.12 0.30 -4.18
C LEU A 228 -16.32 0.07 -5.47
N THR A 229 -15.12 0.63 -5.60
CA THR A 229 -14.32 0.47 -6.81
C THR A 229 -13.93 -0.98 -7.06
N HIS A 230 -13.58 -1.72 -6.01
CA HIS A 230 -13.31 -3.16 -6.10
C HIS A 230 -14.55 -3.95 -6.53
N SER A 231 -15.73 -3.57 -6.02
CA SER A 231 -17.01 -4.16 -6.42
C SER A 231 -17.34 -3.93 -7.91
N LEU A 232 -16.84 -2.83 -8.49
CA LEU A 232 -17.04 -2.44 -9.88
C LEU A 232 -15.92 -2.95 -10.81
N ASN A 233 -15.02 -3.81 -10.33
CA ASN A 233 -14.02 -4.44 -11.19
C ASN A 233 -14.69 -5.50 -12.11
N PRO A 234 -14.67 -5.31 -13.44
CA PRO A 234 -15.30 -6.22 -14.38
C PRO A 234 -14.53 -7.55 -14.51
N SER A 235 -13.22 -7.54 -14.26
CA SER A 235 -12.39 -8.74 -14.27
C SER A 235 -12.65 -9.60 -13.03
N LYS A 236 -12.81 -10.90 -13.25
CA LYS A 236 -13.02 -11.93 -12.21
C LYS A 236 -11.92 -13.00 -12.21
N GLN A 237 -10.86 -12.83 -12.99
CA GLN A 237 -9.76 -13.80 -13.09
C GLN A 237 -9.12 -14.08 -11.72
N TRP A 238 -8.96 -13.03 -10.91
CA TRP A 238 -8.41 -13.09 -9.56
C TRP A 238 -9.20 -13.99 -8.59
N LEU A 239 -10.48 -14.28 -8.84
CA LEU A 239 -11.25 -15.22 -8.01
C LEU A 239 -10.73 -16.65 -8.11
N GLN A 240 -10.06 -17.01 -9.21
CA GLN A 240 -9.54 -18.36 -9.44
C GLN A 240 -8.16 -18.57 -8.82
N GLU A 241 -7.47 -17.50 -8.42
CA GLU A 241 -6.12 -17.57 -7.87
C GLU A 241 -6.11 -18.20 -6.47
N VAL A 242 -7.17 -17.98 -5.68
CA VAL A 242 -7.27 -18.47 -4.29
C VAL A 242 -8.66 -19.07 -4.05
N PRO A 243 -8.77 -20.35 -3.67
CA PRO A 243 -10.06 -21.04 -3.54
C PRO A 243 -11.06 -20.44 -2.54
N VAL A 244 -10.60 -19.62 -1.60
CA VAL A 244 -11.42 -19.01 -0.54
C VAL A 244 -12.03 -17.67 -0.98
N ARG A 245 -11.58 -17.10 -2.10
CA ARG A 245 -12.10 -15.81 -2.59
C ARG A 245 -13.55 -15.94 -3.02
N VAL A 246 -14.34 -14.93 -2.66
CA VAL A 246 -15.73 -14.82 -3.08
C VAL A 246 -15.92 -13.57 -3.94
N PRO A 247 -16.90 -13.57 -4.86
CA PRO A 247 -17.26 -12.37 -5.60
C PRO A 247 -17.62 -11.20 -4.65
N PRO A 248 -17.29 -9.94 -5.01
CA PRO A 248 -17.57 -8.76 -4.16
C PRO A 248 -19.03 -8.56 -3.73
N HIS A 249 -19.99 -9.11 -4.48
CA HIS A 249 -21.42 -9.05 -4.13
C HIS A 249 -21.82 -10.11 -3.08
N GLN A 250 -20.97 -11.10 -2.82
CA GLN A 250 -21.15 -12.15 -1.81
C GLN A 250 -20.31 -11.89 -0.56
N ASP A 251 -19.29 -11.06 -0.65
CA ASP A 251 -18.52 -10.61 0.50
C ASP A 251 -19.33 -9.62 1.35
N PHE A 252 -19.44 -9.93 2.65
CA PHE A 252 -20.24 -9.14 3.59
C PHE A 252 -19.64 -7.77 3.89
N GLU A 253 -18.32 -7.68 4.10
CA GLU A 253 -17.62 -6.43 4.40
C GLU A 253 -17.70 -5.50 3.18
N ILE A 254 -17.32 -6.02 2.01
CA ILE A 254 -17.34 -5.24 0.76
C ILE A 254 -18.77 -4.78 0.45
N THR A 255 -19.78 -5.62 0.67
CA THR A 255 -21.19 -5.25 0.44
C THR A 255 -21.66 -4.14 1.38
N LYS A 256 -21.34 -4.26 2.67
CA LYS A 256 -21.70 -3.23 3.65
C LYS A 256 -21.03 -1.90 3.31
N GLU A 257 -19.73 -1.91 3.04
CA GLU A 257 -18.97 -0.70 2.75
C GLU A 257 -19.37 -0.10 1.39
N ARG A 258 -19.63 -0.91 0.36
CA ARG A 258 -20.21 -0.44 -0.92
C ARG A 258 -21.50 0.35 -0.69
N LYS A 259 -22.42 -0.17 0.14
CA LYS A 259 -23.68 0.51 0.45
C LYS A 259 -23.45 1.88 1.09
N ILE A 260 -22.54 1.97 2.08
CA ILE A 260 -22.15 3.24 2.71
C ILE A 260 -21.59 4.22 1.67
N CYS A 261 -20.82 3.73 0.70
CA CYS A 261 -20.27 4.56 -0.36
C CYS A 261 -21.37 5.12 -1.27
N LEU A 262 -22.30 4.27 -1.70
CA LEU A 262 -23.42 4.66 -2.56
C LEU A 262 -24.36 5.65 -1.88
N GLU A 263 -24.70 5.45 -0.61
CA GLU A 263 -25.52 6.37 0.18
C GLU A 263 -24.89 7.77 0.31
N ARG A 264 -23.55 7.84 0.27
CA ARG A 264 -22.82 9.11 0.30
C ARG A 264 -22.85 9.86 -1.04
N TYR A 265 -22.86 9.14 -2.17
CA TYR A 265 -22.97 9.76 -3.50
C TYR A 265 -24.41 10.11 -3.88
N PHE A 266 -25.36 9.24 -3.51
CA PHE A 266 -26.76 9.35 -3.90
C PHE A 266 -27.60 9.54 -2.64
N PRO A 267 -27.90 10.78 -2.22
CA PRO A 267 -28.70 11.01 -1.01
C PRO A 267 -30.19 10.71 -1.21
N ASN A 268 -30.65 10.48 -2.45
CA ASN A 268 -32.04 10.21 -2.78
C ASN A 268 -32.33 8.70 -2.83
N ASP A 269 -33.32 8.24 -2.05
CA ASP A 269 -33.73 6.83 -2.00
C ASP A 269 -34.11 6.24 -3.36
N MET A 270 -34.69 7.02 -4.27
CA MET A 270 -35.02 6.53 -5.61
C MET A 270 -33.78 6.32 -6.46
N GLU A 271 -32.81 7.23 -6.38
CA GLU A 271 -31.53 7.12 -7.09
C GLU A 271 -30.72 5.95 -6.55
N ILE A 272 -30.64 5.79 -5.21
CA ILE A 272 -29.99 4.63 -4.57
C ILE A 272 -30.60 3.33 -5.09
N ARG A 273 -31.93 3.23 -5.22
CA ARG A 273 -32.58 2.02 -5.74
C ARG A 273 -32.17 1.75 -7.18
N GLN A 274 -32.17 2.77 -8.04
CA GLN A 274 -31.75 2.63 -9.44
C GLN A 274 -30.29 2.17 -9.54
N VAL A 275 -29.39 2.80 -8.80
CA VAL A 275 -27.96 2.45 -8.80
C VAL A 275 -27.73 1.03 -8.27
N ASN A 276 -28.49 0.58 -7.26
CA ASN A 276 -28.40 -0.80 -6.79
C ASN A 276 -28.92 -1.82 -7.81
N VAL A 277 -29.94 -1.48 -8.61
CA VAL A 277 -30.40 -2.32 -9.72
C VAL A 277 -29.32 -2.42 -10.79
N GLU A 278 -28.70 -1.30 -11.18
CA GLU A 278 -27.58 -1.30 -12.12
C GLU A 278 -26.39 -2.12 -11.61
N TYR A 279 -26.04 -1.96 -10.33
CA TYR A 279 -24.99 -2.77 -9.71
C TYR A 279 -25.33 -4.26 -9.73
N ALA A 280 -26.58 -4.65 -9.45
CA ALA A 280 -27.01 -6.04 -9.50
C ALA A 280 -26.85 -6.60 -10.92
N ASN A 281 -27.30 -5.87 -11.95
CA ASN A 281 -27.13 -6.23 -13.35
C ASN A 281 -25.66 -6.40 -13.73
N PHE A 282 -24.80 -5.46 -13.31
CA PHE A 282 -23.36 -5.55 -13.50
C PHE A 282 -22.76 -6.79 -12.84
N SER A 283 -23.09 -7.02 -11.56
CA SER A 283 -22.52 -8.11 -10.75
C SER A 283 -22.92 -9.50 -11.24
N MET A 284 -24.10 -9.62 -11.85
CA MET A 284 -24.66 -10.85 -12.39
C MET A 284 -24.49 -10.99 -13.91
N PHE A 285 -23.82 -10.03 -14.57
CA PHE A 285 -23.64 -9.99 -16.02
C PHE A 285 -24.96 -10.08 -16.80
N LEU A 286 -25.96 -9.34 -16.36
CA LEU A 286 -27.28 -9.28 -17.00
C LEU A 286 -27.36 -8.10 -17.96
N GLY A 287 -28.25 -8.21 -18.95
CA GLY A 287 -28.50 -7.15 -19.94
C GLY A 287 -27.24 -6.80 -20.72
N ASP A 288 -26.98 -5.51 -20.88
CA ASP A 288 -25.86 -4.99 -21.66
C ASP A 288 -24.48 -5.39 -21.07
N PHE A 289 -24.40 -5.64 -19.76
CA PHE A 289 -23.16 -6.11 -19.12
C PHE A 289 -22.80 -7.56 -19.47
N GLY A 290 -23.78 -8.35 -19.95
CA GLY A 290 -23.59 -9.72 -20.44
C GLY A 290 -23.29 -9.81 -21.93
N GLY A 291 -23.25 -8.70 -22.66
CA GLY A 291 -22.94 -8.67 -24.08
C GLY A 291 -21.49 -9.08 -24.38
N SER A 292 -21.24 -9.63 -25.59
CA SER A 292 -19.90 -10.04 -26.02
C SER A 292 -18.88 -8.91 -25.98
N ASP A 293 -19.31 -7.71 -26.36
CA ASP A 293 -18.44 -6.53 -26.41
C ASP A 293 -18.04 -6.11 -24.99
N SER A 294 -19.01 -6.06 -24.07
CA SER A 294 -18.80 -5.82 -22.65
C SER A 294 -17.95 -6.88 -21.94
N MET A 295 -17.79 -8.08 -22.52
CA MET A 295 -16.87 -9.11 -22.01
C MET A 295 -15.44 -8.95 -22.55
N ASN A 296 -15.30 -8.41 -23.77
CA ASN A 296 -14.00 -8.19 -24.42
C ASN A 296 -13.29 -6.92 -23.93
N ASP A 297 -14.06 -5.92 -23.47
CA ASP A 297 -13.53 -4.65 -22.94
C ASP A 297 -13.06 -4.72 -21.46
N ARG A 298 -12.93 -5.92 -20.89
CA ARG A 298 -12.64 -6.16 -19.46
C ARG A 298 -11.17 -6.43 -19.13
#